data_AF-A0A1Q3IYR4-F1
#
_entry.id   AF-A0A1Q3IYR4-F1
#
_cell.length_a   1.000
_cell.length_b   1.000
_cell.length_c   1.000
_cell.angle_alpha   90.00
_cell.angle_beta   90.00
_cell.angle_gamma   90.00
#
_symmetry.space_group_name_H-M   'P 1'
#
loop_
_entity.id
_entity.type
_entity.pdbx_description
1 polymer ?
#
loop_
_entity_poly.entity_id
_entity_poly.type
_entity_poly.pdbx_seq_one_letter_code
_entity_poly.pdbx_strand_id
1 'polypeptide(L)'
;MHGETEGDAGERATTRVQLEMPPQAMERLQTLKDRTEAASYAEVIRNALRLYEALVEEHAKGAEFSLKRPDGEILQYRIFV
;
A
#
# COMPACT_ATOMS: atom_id res chain seq x y z
N MET A 1 -50.29 -6.69 4.17
CA MET A 1 -49.18 -6.44 5.13
C MET A 1 -47.89 -6.60 4.35
N HIS A 2 -47.28 -5.49 3.94
CA HIS A 2 -45.92 -5.45 3.41
C HIS A 2 -44.93 -5.85 4.51
N GLY A 3 -43.80 -6.40 4.08
CA GLY A 3 -42.63 -6.67 4.89
C GLY A 3 -41.40 -6.78 3.99
N GLU A 4 -41.07 -5.70 3.28
CA GLU A 4 -39.66 -5.31 3.08
C GLU A 4 -39.07 -5.06 4.48
N THR A 5 -37.82 -5.39 4.80
CA THR A 5 -36.62 -4.81 4.19
C THR A 5 -35.39 -5.65 4.55
N GLU A 6 -34.39 -5.52 3.69
CA GLU A 6 -33.03 -6.03 3.70
C GLU A 6 -32.29 -6.08 5.05
N GLY A 7 -31.43 -7.10 5.14
CA GLY A 7 -30.25 -7.11 5.98
C GLY A 7 -29.07 -7.64 5.17
N ASP A 8 -28.72 -6.93 4.09
CA ASP A 8 -27.38 -6.97 3.49
C ASP A 8 -26.39 -6.42 4.53
N ALA A 9 -25.83 -7.31 5.33
CA ALA A 9 -24.72 -7.02 6.21
C ALA A 9 -23.51 -7.75 5.64
N GLY A 10 -22.88 -7.11 4.67
CA GLY A 10 -21.70 -7.60 3.96
C GLY A 10 -20.70 -8.26 4.90
N GLU A 11 -20.57 -9.58 4.76
CA GLU A 11 -19.39 -10.30 5.23
C GLU A 11 -18.17 -9.53 4.72
N ARG A 12 -17.24 -9.21 5.62
CA ARG A 12 -15.95 -8.65 5.22
C ARG A 12 -15.33 -9.61 4.21
N ALA A 13 -15.48 -9.31 2.92
CA ALA A 13 -15.03 -10.16 1.83
C ALA A 13 -13.50 -10.04 1.72
N THR A 14 -12.80 -10.67 2.66
CA THR A 14 -11.35 -10.78 2.60
C THR A 14 -11.00 -11.89 1.63
N THR A 15 -10.33 -11.55 0.53
CA THR A 15 -9.81 -12.54 -0.40
C THR A 15 -8.42 -13.00 0.06
N ARG A 16 -8.25 -14.31 0.27
CA ARG A 16 -6.92 -14.87 0.58
C ARG A 16 -6.13 -15.01 -0.71
N VAL A 17 -5.03 -14.26 -0.81
CA VAL A 17 -4.08 -14.35 -1.93
C VAL A 17 -2.87 -15.18 -1.48
N GLN A 18 -2.49 -16.19 -2.27
CA GLN A 18 -1.21 -16.88 -2.12
C GLN A 18 -0.18 -16.17 -2.99
N LEU A 19 0.97 -15.83 -2.41
CA LEU A 19 2.05 -15.15 -3.09
C LEU A 19 3.30 -16.02 -3.02
N GLU A 20 3.83 -16.39 -4.19
CA GLU A 20 5.17 -16.93 -4.29
C GLU A 20 6.12 -15.77 -4.59
N MET A 21 7.17 -15.65 -3.77
CA MET A 21 8.14 -14.57 -3.89
C MET A 21 9.55 -15.14 -3.98
N PRO A 22 10.41 -14.60 -4.85
CA PRO A 22 11.81 -14.98 -4.85
C PRO A 22 12.46 -14.61 -3.50
N PRO A 23 13.53 -15.31 -3.08
CA PRO A 23 14.14 -15.11 -1.78
C PRO A 23 14.51 -13.65 -1.48
N GLN A 24 14.99 -12.92 -2.49
CA GLN A 24 15.33 -11.50 -2.35
C GLN A 24 14.11 -10.61 -2.05
N ALA A 25 12.94 -10.93 -2.62
CA ALA A 25 11.72 -10.17 -2.34
C ALA A 25 11.19 -10.47 -0.93
N MET A 26 11.32 -11.72 -0.47
CA MET A 26 11.02 -12.10 0.92
C MET A 26 11.91 -11.34 1.91
N GLU A 27 13.21 -11.20 1.63
CA GLU A 27 14.15 -10.45 2.48
C GLU A 27 13.78 -8.96 2.56
N ARG A 28 13.41 -8.35 1.43
CA ARG A 28 12.91 -6.97 1.39
C ARG A 28 11.64 -6.81 2.23
N LEU A 29 10.71 -7.76 2.11
CA LEU A 29 9.46 -7.74 2.86
C LEU A 29 9.69 -7.90 4.37
N GLN A 30 10.61 -8.77 4.78
CA GLN A 30 11.04 -8.92 6.17
C GLN A 30 11.65 -7.62 6.70
N THR A 31 12.59 -7.03 5.96
CA THR A 31 13.23 -5.76 6.32
C THR A 31 12.21 -4.65 6.48
N LEU A 32 11.22 -4.56 5.58
CA LEU A 32 10.14 -3.58 5.68
C LEU A 32 9.28 -3.84 6.91
N LYS A 33 8.90 -5.09 7.19
CA LYS A 33 8.12 -5.45 8.39
C LYS A 33 8.81 -4.97 9.66
N ASP A 34 10.11 -5.19 9.78
CA ASP A 34 10.86 -4.82 10.98
C ASP A 34 11.03 -3.30 11.10
N ARG A 35 11.31 -2.61 9.99
CA ARG A 35 11.45 -1.14 9.97
C ARG A 35 10.14 -0.39 10.23
N THR A 36 9.01 -0.95 9.82
CA THR A 36 7.69 -0.35 10.04
C THR A 36 7.00 -0.93 11.28
N GLU A 37 7.68 -1.78 12.04
CA GLU A 37 7.14 -2.49 13.22
C GLU A 37 5.79 -3.17 12.96
N ALA A 38 5.58 -3.67 11.73
CA ALA A 38 4.30 -4.22 11.31
C ALA A 38 4.05 -5.57 11.98
N ALA A 39 2.79 -5.82 12.37
CA ALA A 39 2.40 -7.04 13.04
C ALA A 39 2.47 -8.28 12.12
N SER A 40 2.39 -8.07 10.80
CA SER A 40 2.46 -9.16 9.81
C SER A 40 2.91 -8.69 8.42
N TYR A 41 3.39 -9.62 7.58
CA TYR A 41 3.66 -9.33 6.17
C TYR A 41 2.42 -8.85 5.41
N ALA A 42 1.25 -9.37 5.75
CA ALA A 42 -0.01 -8.93 5.13
C ALA A 42 -0.29 -7.45 5.43
N GLU A 43 0.10 -6.96 6.60
CA GLU A 43 0.00 -5.54 6.93
C GLU A 43 0.97 -4.68 6.11
N VAL A 44 2.23 -5.12 6.00
CA VAL A 44 3.21 -4.44 5.13
C VAL A 44 2.71 -4.35 3.69
N ILE A 45 2.18 -5.46 3.14
CA ILE A 45 1.64 -5.50 1.79
C ILE A 45 0.44 -4.55 1.65
N ARG A 46 -0.50 -4.55 2.60
CA ARG A 46 -1.65 -3.62 2.59
C ARG A 46 -1.20 -2.16 2.60
N ASN A 47 -0.23 -1.82 3.44
CA ASN A 47 0.30 -0.46 3.53
C ASN A 47 1.04 -0.07 2.25
N ALA A 48 1.83 -0.98 1.67
CA ALA A 48 2.51 -0.77 0.40
C ALA A 48 1.53 -0.55 -0.76
N LEU A 49 0.44 -1.31 -0.81
CA LEU A 49 -0.61 -1.14 -1.83
C LEU A 49 -1.29 0.22 -1.73
N ARG A 50 -1.67 0.64 -0.52
CA ARG A 50 -2.25 1.98 -0.28
C ARG A 50 -1.30 3.10 -0.65
N LEU A 51 -0.02 2.96 -0.31
CA LEU A 51 1.00 3.93 -0.68
C LEU A 51 1.14 4.00 -2.21
N TYR A 52 1.22 2.84 -2.88
CA TYR A 52 1.34 2.79 -4.33
C TYR A 52 0.13 3.43 -5.03
N GLU A 53 -1.09 3.13 -4.57
CA GLU A 53 -2.33 3.73 -5.07
C GLU A 53 -2.29 5.26 -4.96
N ALA A 54 -1.98 5.80 -3.78
CA ALA A 54 -1.86 7.25 -3.57
C ALA A 54 -0.81 7.88 -4.50
N LEU A 55 0.34 7.22 -4.70
CA LEU A 55 1.38 7.72 -5.60
C LEU A 55 0.91 7.75 -7.05
N VAL A 56 0.20 6.70 -7.50
CA VAL A 56 -0.33 6.60 -8.87
C VAL A 56 -1.37 7.69 -9.11
N GLU A 57 -2.28 7.91 -8.16
CA GLU A 57 -3.30 8.97 -8.25
C GLU A 57 -2.69 10.37 -8.36
N GLU A 58 -1.70 10.68 -7.53
CA GLU A 58 -1.03 11.98 -7.57
C GLU A 58 -0.25 12.17 -8.86
N HIS A 59 0.44 11.13 -9.35
CA HIS A 59 1.10 11.18 -10.65
C HIS A 59 0.12 11.38 -11.81
N ALA A 60 -1.05 10.72 -11.78
CA ALA A 60 -2.09 10.90 -12.79
C ALA A 60 -2.66 12.33 -12.83
N LYS A 61 -2.59 13.06 -11.71
CA LYS A 61 -2.94 14.49 -11.61
C LYS A 61 -1.82 15.42 -12.07
N GLY A 62 -0.66 14.88 -12.48
CA GLY A 62 0.51 15.66 -12.91
C GLY A 62 1.37 16.18 -11.76
N ALA A 63 1.22 15.63 -10.55
CA ALA A 63 2.05 16.01 -9.41
C ALA A 63 3.49 15.51 -9.57
N GLU A 64 4.44 16.33 -9.13
CA GLU A 64 5.86 15.96 -9.04
C GLU A 64 6.21 15.61 -7.60
N PHE A 65 6.92 14.50 -7.41
CA PHE A 65 7.40 14.11 -6.09
C PHE A 65 8.75 14.76 -5.82
N SER A 66 8.87 15.38 -4.64
CA SER A 66 10.13 15.95 -4.18
C SER A 66 10.45 15.47 -2.76
N LEU A 67 11.71 15.08 -2.56
CA LEU A 67 12.23 14.70 -1.26
C LEU A 67 13.03 15.88 -0.70
N LYS A 68 12.58 16.43 0.43
CA LYS A 68 13.34 17.44 1.15
C LYS A 68 14.25 16.76 2.16
N ARG A 69 15.56 16.94 2.00
CA ARG A 69 16.57 16.47 2.95
C ARG A 69 16.70 17.43 4.15
N PRO A 70 17.23 16.96 5.29
CA PRO A 70 17.42 17.80 6.47
C PRO A 70 18.34 19.01 6.24
N ASP A 71 19.26 18.92 5.29
CA ASP A 71 20.17 20.00 4.87
C ASP A 71 19.48 21.08 4.01
N GLY A 72 18.21 20.89 3.67
CA GLY A 72 17.42 21.80 2.84
C GLY A 72 17.47 21.50 1.34
N GLU A 73 18.25 20.49 0.90
CA GLU A 73 18.26 20.04 -0.49
C GLU A 73 16.89 19.44 -0.86
N ILE A 74 16.36 19.82 -2.03
CA ILE A 74 15.14 19.25 -2.59
C ILE A 74 15.52 18.42 -3.81
N LEU A 75 15.33 17.10 -3.71
CA LEU A 75 15.57 16.17 -4.81
C LEU A 75 14.25 15.82 -5.48
N GLN A 76 14.12 16.12 -6.77
CA GLN A 76 12.96 15.67 -7.54
C GLN A 76 13.09 14.17 -7.85
N TYR A 77 12.05 13.41 -7.55
CA TYR A 77 12.00 11.97 -7.73
C TYR A 77 10.97 11.61 -8.81
N ARG A 78 11.43 10.94 -9.87
CA ARG A 78 10.54 10.33 -10.86
C ARG A 78 10.18 8.92 -10.39
N ILE A 79 9.07 8.81 -9.67
CA ILE A 79 8.60 7.54 -9.09
C ILE A 79 8.02 6.61 -10.17
N PHE A 80 7.52 7.17 -11.28
CA PHE A 80 6.98 6.45 -12.43
C PHE A 80 7.93 6.64 -13.62
N VAL A 81 8.37 5.51 -14.20
CA VAL A 81 9.17 5.42 -15.44
C VAL A 81 8.42 4.62 -16.48
#